data_AF-A0A9P8VJC9-F1
#
_entry.id   AF-A0A9P8VJC9-F1
#
_cell.length_a   1.000
_cell.length_b   1.000
_cell.length_c   1.000
_cell.angle_alpha   90.00
_cell.angle_beta   90.00
_cell.angle_gamma   90.00
#
_symmetry.space_group_name_H-M   'P 1'
#
loop_
_entity.id
_entity.type
_entity.pdbx_description
1 polymer ?
#
loop_
_entity_poly.entity_id
_entity_poly.type
_entity_poly.pdbx_seq_one_letter_code
_entity_poly.pdbx_strand_id
1 'polypeptide(L)'
;MTVLSVAAALLAGLSVVMGSPVAGLPKAPPTRYFVTFGSSTTQTGFQSNGTLPSPGNILGNPSLPGSTTSGGLNWLGYDLTEFNSSLMLSYNLAVGGATTDHVLIPPYAPTVRTFVDQVDDFEANIVGDGDVPWTSKTLLVGIWIANNDVGQSWDEPDLPGLYAKVSKRYFEQVQRLYDLGARNFVIIDSAPQHETPLMKTNGANLVTLKGAVELYNKIMAKSFSAFRKSHRDARAWLVDAGTAYYEALDDPAKYGAPDDMCENLDGVSCLWWNNYHPGLAIHRLLGAEVSRVVGAPWFEG
;
A
#
# COMPACT_ATOMS: atom_id res chain seq x y z
N MET A 1 -40.74 89.65 -29.25
CA MET A 1 -40.29 88.49 -30.04
C MET A 1 -39.36 87.69 -29.14
N THR A 2 -39.87 86.65 -28.43
CA THR A 2 -39.69 85.21 -28.77
C THR A 2 -38.22 84.90 -29.12
N VAL A 3 -37.54 84.01 -28.41
CA VAL A 3 -37.73 82.54 -28.45
C VAL A 3 -37.20 81.84 -27.18
N LEU A 4 -37.94 80.82 -26.73
CA LEU A 4 -37.56 79.77 -25.75
C LEU A 4 -36.46 78.83 -26.29
N SER A 5 -35.59 78.28 -25.43
CA SER A 5 -35.09 76.89 -25.56
C SER A 5 -34.38 76.45 -24.26
N VAL A 6 -35.03 75.64 -23.41
CA VAL A 6 -34.85 74.19 -23.16
C VAL A 6 -33.54 73.78 -22.45
N ALA A 7 -33.74 73.11 -21.32
CA ALA A 7 -32.76 72.54 -20.39
C ALA A 7 -32.15 71.21 -20.89
N ALA A 8 -30.97 70.86 -20.36
CA ALA A 8 -30.58 69.46 -20.13
C ALA A 8 -29.50 69.41 -19.03
N ALA A 9 -29.89 68.95 -17.84
CA ALA A 9 -28.96 68.54 -16.79
C ALA A 9 -28.57 67.07 -17.03
N LEU A 10 -27.30 66.80 -17.29
CA LEU A 10 -26.78 65.43 -17.30
C LEU A 10 -26.53 64.99 -15.85
N LEU A 11 -27.40 64.13 -15.32
CA LEU A 11 -27.05 63.28 -14.17
C LEU A 11 -26.21 62.10 -14.67
N ALA A 12 -24.92 62.08 -14.31
CA ALA A 12 -24.07 60.91 -14.45
C ALA A 12 -24.48 59.88 -13.38
N GLY A 13 -25.20 58.85 -13.79
CA GLY A 13 -25.47 57.69 -12.94
C GLY A 13 -24.20 56.87 -12.74
N LEU A 14 -23.69 56.83 -11.50
CA LEU A 14 -22.72 55.80 -11.09
C LEU A 14 -23.45 54.45 -11.04
N SER A 15 -23.27 53.63 -12.06
CA SER A 15 -23.62 52.22 -12.01
C SER A 15 -22.63 51.50 -11.09
N VAL A 16 -23.06 51.17 -9.87
CA VAL A 16 -22.35 50.21 -9.02
C VAL A 16 -22.54 48.84 -9.67
N VAL A 17 -21.52 48.37 -10.39
CA VAL A 17 -21.44 46.98 -10.82
C VAL A 17 -21.20 46.15 -9.56
N MET A 18 -22.26 45.56 -9.00
CA MET A 18 -22.09 44.52 -7.99
C MET A 18 -21.43 43.32 -8.68
N GLY A 19 -20.14 43.13 -8.43
CA GLY A 19 -19.42 41.94 -8.86
C GLY A 19 -20.12 40.71 -8.29
N SER A 20 -20.49 39.78 -9.17
CA SER A 20 -20.98 38.46 -8.76
C SER A 20 -19.94 37.79 -7.85
N PRO A 21 -20.36 37.04 -6.82
CA PRO A 21 -19.41 36.33 -5.98
C PRO A 21 -18.60 35.39 -6.87
N VAL A 22 -17.28 35.60 -6.92
CA VAL A 22 -16.36 34.68 -7.56
C VAL A 22 -16.57 33.33 -6.87
N ALA A 23 -17.07 32.35 -7.62
CA ALA A 23 -17.19 30.98 -7.14
C ALA A 23 -15.84 30.60 -6.54
N GLY A 24 -15.83 30.23 -5.25
CA GLY A 24 -14.61 29.90 -4.53
C GLY A 24 -13.81 28.88 -5.33
N LEU A 25 -12.52 29.14 -5.52
CA LEU A 25 -11.60 28.20 -6.14
C LEU A 25 -11.81 26.81 -5.51
N PRO A 26 -11.80 25.72 -6.29
CA PRO A 26 -11.96 24.39 -5.73
C PRO A 26 -10.96 24.20 -4.59
N LYS A 27 -11.48 23.83 -3.41
CA LYS A 27 -10.61 23.53 -2.27
C LYS A 27 -9.68 22.40 -2.69
N ALA A 28 -8.37 22.60 -2.55
CA ALA A 28 -7.40 21.55 -2.83
C ALA A 28 -7.81 20.26 -2.10
N PRO A 29 -7.71 19.08 -2.75
CA PRO A 29 -8.05 17.83 -2.10
C PRO A 29 -7.22 17.65 -0.82
N PRO A 30 -7.81 17.09 0.25
CA PRO A 30 -7.14 16.97 1.52
C PRO A 30 -5.88 16.09 1.40
N THR A 31 -4.80 16.49 2.08
CA THR A 31 -3.63 15.61 2.27
C THR A 31 -4.04 14.31 2.91
N ARG A 32 -3.58 13.20 2.34
CA ARG A 32 -3.81 11.85 2.83
C ARG A 32 -2.53 11.26 3.39
N TYR A 33 -2.70 10.30 4.28
CA TYR A 33 -1.62 9.60 4.95
C TYR A 33 -1.74 8.12 4.62
N PHE A 34 -0.64 7.53 4.21
CA PHE A 34 -0.56 6.09 3.94
C PHE A 34 0.49 5.51 4.88
N VAL A 35 0.03 4.78 5.89
CA VAL A 35 0.93 4.02 6.76
C VAL A 35 0.97 2.59 6.24
N THR A 36 2.16 2.07 5.97
CA THR A 36 2.31 0.73 5.41
C THR A 36 3.16 -0.17 6.29
N PHE A 37 2.74 -1.42 6.39
CA PHE A 37 3.38 -2.51 7.12
C PHE A 37 3.65 -3.63 6.12
N GLY A 38 4.77 -4.31 6.28
CA GLY A 38 5.11 -5.34 5.32
C GLY A 38 6.52 -5.86 5.43
N SER A 39 6.92 -6.55 4.37
CA SER A 39 8.25 -7.13 4.23
C SER A 39 9.05 -6.46 3.11
N SER A 40 9.98 -7.19 2.48
CA SER A 40 10.88 -6.69 1.44
C SER A 40 10.15 -6.17 0.20
N THR A 41 9.01 -6.74 -0.15
CA THR A 41 8.20 -6.28 -1.30
C THR A 41 7.50 -4.94 -1.07
N THR A 42 7.50 -4.42 0.16
CA THR A 42 6.86 -3.14 0.52
C THR A 42 7.87 -2.12 1.05
N GLN A 43 9.02 -2.55 1.58
CA GLN A 43 9.99 -1.64 2.20
C GLN A 43 10.48 -0.54 1.25
N THR A 44 10.76 0.63 1.83
CA THR A 44 11.48 1.74 1.19
C THR A 44 12.65 2.22 2.03
N GLY A 45 12.85 1.66 3.23
CA GLY A 45 13.91 2.05 4.16
C GLY A 45 13.61 3.31 5.00
N PHE A 46 12.34 3.70 5.13
CA PHE A 46 11.93 4.84 5.95
C PHE A 46 12.29 4.65 7.43
N GLN A 47 12.79 5.72 8.04
CA GLN A 47 13.12 5.81 9.45
C GLN A 47 12.28 6.92 10.10
N SER A 48 11.57 6.59 11.17
CA SER A 48 10.68 7.51 11.88
C SER A 48 11.43 8.69 12.53
N ASN A 49 12.70 8.51 12.88
CA ASN A 49 13.56 9.56 13.42
C ASN A 49 14.28 10.39 12.33
N GLY A 50 14.03 10.12 11.05
CA GLY A 50 14.57 10.85 9.92
C GLY A 50 13.68 12.01 9.47
N THR A 51 13.92 12.52 8.26
CA THR A 51 13.03 13.53 7.65
C THR A 51 11.65 12.94 7.41
N LEU A 52 10.60 13.54 7.99
CA LEU A 52 9.24 13.08 7.82
C LEU A 52 8.67 13.42 6.43
N PRO A 53 7.68 12.64 5.95
CA PRO A 53 6.96 12.92 4.71
C PRO A 53 6.36 14.33 4.65
N SER A 54 6.47 14.98 3.50
CA SER A 54 5.90 16.31 3.26
C SER A 54 5.54 16.51 1.78
N PRO A 55 4.70 17.51 1.43
CA PRO A 55 4.47 17.85 0.02
C PRO A 55 5.80 18.11 -0.71
N GLY A 56 6.05 17.39 -1.81
CA GLY A 56 7.31 17.44 -2.56
C GLY A 56 8.39 16.45 -2.08
N ASN A 57 8.20 15.82 -0.92
CA ASN A 57 9.03 14.71 -0.43
C ASN A 57 8.14 13.66 0.25
N ILE A 58 7.39 12.91 -0.56
CA ILE A 58 6.28 12.05 -0.10
C ILE A 58 6.71 10.85 0.75
N LEU A 59 7.98 10.43 0.67
CA LEU A 59 8.55 9.41 1.56
C LEU A 59 9.25 10.01 2.79
N GLY A 60 9.63 11.30 2.73
CA GLY A 60 10.47 11.93 3.75
C GLY A 60 11.92 11.45 3.69
N ASN A 61 12.16 10.19 4.04
CA ASN A 61 13.45 9.52 3.94
C ASN A 61 13.28 8.03 3.60
N PRO A 62 14.18 7.43 2.79
CA PRO A 62 15.07 8.09 1.84
C PRO A 62 14.28 8.75 0.69
N SER A 63 14.98 9.41 -0.24
CA SER A 63 14.33 9.93 -1.46
C SER A 63 13.70 8.80 -2.29
N LEU A 64 12.56 9.08 -2.93
CA LEU A 64 11.89 8.18 -3.86
C LEU A 64 12.90 7.66 -4.93
N PRO A 65 12.94 6.34 -5.24
CA PRO A 65 12.00 5.27 -4.85
C PRO A 65 12.23 4.68 -3.44
N GLY A 66 13.29 5.09 -2.75
CA GLY A 66 13.75 4.48 -1.51
C GLY A 66 14.66 3.27 -1.74
N SER A 67 14.93 2.52 -0.67
CA SER A 67 15.66 1.25 -0.69
C SER A 67 14.70 0.07 -0.86
N THR A 68 14.41 -0.27 -2.12
CA THR A 68 13.45 -1.31 -2.52
C THR A 68 14.14 -2.58 -3.00
N THR A 69 13.40 -3.70 -3.06
CA THR A 69 13.83 -4.96 -3.69
C THR A 69 13.18 -5.16 -5.06
N SER A 70 13.07 -4.10 -5.87
CA SER A 70 12.38 -4.14 -7.17
C SER A 70 13.18 -3.56 -8.34
N GLY A 71 14.35 -2.96 -8.09
CA GLY A 71 15.11 -2.18 -9.08
C GLY A 71 14.60 -0.75 -9.27
N GLY A 72 13.58 -0.32 -8.53
CA GLY A 72 12.97 1.00 -8.63
C GLY A 72 11.76 1.16 -7.71
N LEU A 73 10.63 1.64 -8.24
CA LEU A 73 9.38 1.71 -7.45
C LEU A 73 8.88 0.29 -7.12
N ASN A 74 8.41 0.09 -5.89
CA ASN A 74 7.56 -1.05 -5.56
C ASN A 74 6.08 -0.65 -5.71
N TRP A 75 5.14 -1.54 -5.35
CA TRP A 75 3.70 -1.29 -5.50
C TRP A 75 3.26 -0.01 -4.77
N LEU A 76 3.78 0.22 -3.56
CA LEU A 76 3.53 1.42 -2.78
C LEU A 76 4.05 2.67 -3.52
N GLY A 77 5.22 2.59 -4.13
CA GLY A 77 5.77 3.67 -4.95
C GLY A 77 4.83 4.07 -6.09
N TYR A 78 4.25 3.09 -6.80
CA TYR A 78 3.26 3.35 -7.86
C TYR A 78 1.95 3.92 -7.31
N ASP A 79 1.45 3.37 -6.21
CA ASP A 79 0.25 3.89 -5.54
C ASP A 79 0.37 5.34 -5.09
N LEU A 80 1.58 5.77 -4.72
CA LEU A 80 1.86 7.13 -4.25
C LEU A 80 2.10 8.15 -5.37
N THR A 81 2.43 7.69 -6.58
CA THR A 81 2.94 8.57 -7.65
C THR A 81 2.16 8.49 -8.96
N GLU A 82 1.60 7.32 -9.26
CA GLU A 82 0.88 7.06 -10.50
C GLU A 82 -0.61 6.90 -10.26
N PHE A 83 -1.00 6.18 -9.21
CA PHE A 83 -2.41 5.83 -8.98
C PHE A 83 -3.11 6.66 -7.91
N ASN A 84 -2.41 7.58 -7.25
CA ASN A 84 -2.98 8.42 -6.20
C ASN A 84 -3.96 9.46 -6.75
N SER A 85 -5.13 9.58 -6.14
CA SER A 85 -6.11 10.63 -6.51
C SER A 85 -5.85 12.00 -5.86
N SER A 86 -4.92 12.05 -4.90
CA SER A 86 -4.52 13.28 -4.18
C SER A 86 -3.14 13.09 -3.57
N LEU A 87 -2.53 14.14 -3.00
CA LEU A 87 -1.27 14.01 -2.28
C LEU A 87 -1.37 12.99 -1.14
N MET A 88 -0.54 11.94 -1.20
CA MET A 88 -0.40 10.92 -0.17
C MET A 88 1.01 10.98 0.45
N LEU A 89 1.06 11.17 1.76
CA LEU A 89 2.30 11.16 2.55
C LEU A 89 2.50 9.75 3.14
N SER A 90 3.65 9.13 2.84
CA SER A 90 3.89 7.72 3.12
C SER A 90 4.76 7.53 4.36
N TYR A 91 4.22 6.83 5.34
CA TYR A 91 4.92 6.39 6.55
C TYR A 91 5.10 4.87 6.47
N ASN A 92 6.18 4.44 5.83
CA ASN A 92 6.38 3.04 5.50
C ASN A 92 7.21 2.32 6.57
N LEU A 93 6.55 1.53 7.39
CA LEU A 93 7.16 0.75 8.47
C LEU A 93 7.53 -0.68 8.03
N ALA A 94 7.41 -1.01 6.75
CA ALA A 94 7.77 -2.33 6.25
C ALA A 94 9.28 -2.63 6.38
N VAL A 95 9.60 -3.84 6.82
CA VAL A 95 10.98 -4.30 7.09
C VAL A 95 11.24 -5.61 6.36
N GLY A 96 12.31 -5.65 5.56
CA GLY A 96 12.71 -6.83 4.79
C GLY A 96 12.78 -8.11 5.61
N GLY A 97 12.07 -9.15 5.13
CA GLY A 97 12.00 -10.47 5.75
C GLY A 97 11.00 -10.61 6.90
N ALA A 98 10.24 -9.57 7.21
CA ALA A 98 9.25 -9.60 8.28
C ALA A 98 8.22 -10.71 8.07
N THR A 99 8.03 -11.52 9.11
CA THR A 99 6.89 -12.43 9.29
C THR A 99 5.86 -11.77 10.21
N THR A 100 4.72 -12.41 10.42
CA THR A 100 3.70 -11.91 11.33
C THR A 100 4.20 -11.83 12.78
N ASP A 101 4.85 -12.89 13.26
CA ASP A 101 5.31 -13.02 14.66
C ASP A 101 6.47 -14.00 14.76
N HIS A 102 7.52 -13.61 15.49
CA HIS A 102 8.77 -14.36 15.58
C HIS A 102 8.64 -15.71 16.30
N VAL A 103 7.64 -15.88 17.16
CA VAL A 103 7.39 -17.14 17.88
C VAL A 103 6.66 -18.14 16.97
N LEU A 104 5.77 -17.66 16.13
CA LEU A 104 4.99 -18.51 15.23
C LEU A 104 5.79 -18.90 13.99
N ILE A 105 6.42 -17.92 13.35
CA ILE A 105 7.26 -18.11 12.17
C ILE A 105 8.49 -17.19 12.35
N PRO A 106 9.63 -17.71 12.81
CA PRO A 106 10.84 -16.93 12.92
C PRO A 106 11.25 -16.32 11.57
N PRO A 107 11.61 -15.03 11.51
CA PRO A 107 12.26 -14.47 10.33
C PRO A 107 13.63 -15.09 10.05
N TYR A 108 14.20 -14.79 8.88
CA TYR A 108 15.54 -15.28 8.49
C TYR A 108 16.68 -14.84 9.43
N ALA A 109 16.46 -13.79 10.23
CA ALA A 109 17.39 -13.33 11.26
C ALA A 109 16.63 -12.75 12.47
N PRO A 110 17.13 -12.93 13.70
CA PRO A 110 16.45 -12.49 14.92
C PRO A 110 16.35 -10.97 15.08
N THR A 111 17.09 -10.20 14.27
CA THR A 111 17.06 -8.74 14.25
C THR A 111 15.95 -8.17 13.36
N VAL A 112 15.29 -9.01 12.56
CA VAL A 112 14.21 -8.57 11.66
C VAL A 112 12.96 -8.24 12.48
N ARG A 113 12.44 -7.03 12.28
CA ARG A 113 11.23 -6.56 12.95
C ARG A 113 9.99 -7.13 12.25
N THR A 114 9.21 -7.92 12.98
CA THR A 114 7.98 -8.58 12.53
C THR A 114 6.82 -7.61 12.42
N PHE A 115 5.66 -8.05 11.91
CA PHE A 115 4.47 -7.22 11.87
C PHE A 115 4.07 -6.70 13.26
N VAL A 116 4.20 -7.54 14.30
CA VAL A 116 3.97 -7.14 15.70
C VAL A 116 4.87 -5.96 16.07
N ASP A 117 6.16 -6.06 15.78
CA ASP A 117 7.15 -5.01 16.09
C ASP A 117 6.87 -3.71 15.31
N GLN A 118 6.45 -3.83 14.04
CA GLN A 118 6.10 -2.67 13.21
C GLN A 118 4.85 -1.95 13.75
N VAL A 119 3.86 -2.67 14.30
CA VAL A 119 2.71 -2.04 14.98
C VAL A 119 3.14 -1.33 16.26
N ASP A 120 4.10 -1.87 17.00
CA ASP A 120 4.69 -1.16 18.14
C ASP A 120 5.38 0.14 17.68
N ASP A 121 6.06 0.14 16.53
CA ASP A 121 6.69 1.34 15.97
C ASP A 121 5.66 2.39 15.54
N PHE A 122 4.51 1.96 15.00
CA PHE A 122 3.40 2.85 14.66
C PHE A 122 2.84 3.53 15.92
N GLU A 123 2.57 2.75 16.95
CA GLU A 123 2.05 3.24 18.23
C GLU A 123 3.04 4.24 18.86
N ALA A 124 4.33 3.90 18.89
CA ALA A 124 5.35 4.76 19.48
C ALA A 124 5.59 6.06 18.69
N ASN A 125 5.78 5.97 17.37
CA ASN A 125 6.36 7.08 16.60
C ASN A 125 5.35 7.84 15.73
N ILE A 126 4.17 7.27 15.45
CA ILE A 126 3.17 7.89 14.56
C ILE A 126 1.91 8.31 15.34
N VAL A 127 1.56 7.57 16.38
CA VAL A 127 0.49 7.94 17.32
C VAL A 127 1.05 8.76 18.48
N GLY A 128 2.13 8.27 19.12
CA GLY A 128 2.65 8.79 20.39
C GLY A 128 3.06 10.26 20.38
N ASP A 129 3.71 10.73 19.32
CA ASP A 129 4.25 12.09 19.26
C ASP A 129 3.22 13.14 18.79
N GLY A 130 2.07 12.72 18.24
CA GLY A 130 1.00 13.63 17.77
C GLY A 130 1.39 14.53 16.58
N ASP A 131 2.61 14.43 16.08
CA ASP A 131 3.19 15.29 15.04
C ASP A 131 2.66 14.99 13.63
N VAL A 132 2.02 13.83 13.42
CA VAL A 132 1.42 13.47 12.14
C VAL A 132 -0.08 13.79 12.19
N PRO A 133 -0.58 14.79 11.45
CA PRO A 133 -1.97 15.25 11.58
C PRO A 133 -2.95 14.41 10.75
N TRP A 134 -2.87 13.09 10.88
CA TRP A 134 -3.82 12.16 10.29
C TRP A 134 -5.10 12.08 11.14
N THR A 135 -6.18 11.62 10.50
CA THR A 135 -7.45 11.29 11.15
C THR A 135 -7.92 9.95 10.62
N SER A 136 -8.92 9.34 11.27
CA SER A 136 -9.56 8.12 10.76
C SER A 136 -10.12 8.25 9.33
N LYS A 137 -10.36 9.48 8.83
CA LYS A 137 -10.85 9.74 7.47
C LYS A 137 -9.73 9.94 6.44
N THR A 138 -8.54 10.33 6.88
CA THR A 138 -7.40 10.69 6.02
C THR A 138 -6.26 9.69 6.06
N LEU A 139 -6.32 8.73 7.00
CA LEU A 139 -5.39 7.61 7.09
C LEU A 139 -5.89 6.37 6.34
N LEU A 140 -5.05 5.85 5.45
CA LEU A 140 -5.11 4.49 4.92
C LEU A 140 -3.96 3.67 5.55
N VAL A 141 -4.28 2.46 5.99
CA VAL A 141 -3.31 1.47 6.47
C VAL A 141 -3.17 0.38 5.42
N GLY A 142 -1.95 0.09 4.96
CA GLY A 142 -1.66 -0.99 4.03
C GLY A 142 -0.80 -2.08 4.67
N ILE A 143 -1.13 -3.35 4.46
CA ILE A 143 -0.43 -4.46 5.12
C ILE A 143 -0.15 -5.58 4.12
N TRP A 144 1.13 -5.94 3.95
CA TRP A 144 1.55 -7.09 3.12
C TRP A 144 2.74 -7.84 3.72
N ILE A 145 2.43 -8.85 4.53
CA ILE A 145 3.39 -9.71 5.26
C ILE A 145 3.37 -11.16 4.73
N ALA A 146 2.28 -11.53 4.06
CA ALA A 146 1.90 -12.91 3.73
C ALA A 146 2.97 -13.72 2.98
N ASN A 147 3.82 -13.08 2.18
CA ASN A 147 4.85 -13.76 1.39
C ASN A 147 5.87 -14.48 2.27
N ASN A 148 6.37 -13.84 3.33
CA ASN A 148 7.36 -14.46 4.21
C ASN A 148 6.76 -15.43 5.22
N ASP A 149 5.50 -15.23 5.62
CA ASP A 149 4.79 -16.23 6.41
C ASP A 149 4.71 -17.54 5.62
N VAL A 150 4.26 -17.51 4.36
CA VAL A 150 4.18 -18.73 3.54
C VAL A 150 5.56 -19.25 3.16
N GLY A 151 6.45 -18.38 2.67
CA GLY A 151 7.77 -18.76 2.18
C GLY A 151 8.66 -19.46 3.22
N GLN A 152 8.47 -19.17 4.51
CA GLN A 152 9.26 -19.77 5.60
C GLN A 152 8.59 -20.93 6.33
N SER A 153 7.37 -21.33 5.94
CA SER A 153 6.62 -22.33 6.71
C SER A 153 5.82 -23.33 5.88
N TRP A 154 5.85 -23.23 4.55
CA TRP A 154 5.00 -24.03 3.66
C TRP A 154 5.14 -25.55 3.83
N ASP A 155 6.25 -26.02 4.39
CA ASP A 155 6.58 -27.43 4.65
C ASP A 155 6.39 -27.85 6.12
N GLU A 156 5.83 -26.98 6.96
CA GLU A 156 5.56 -27.28 8.38
C GLU A 156 4.53 -28.42 8.56
N PRO A 157 4.74 -29.36 9.51
CA PRO A 157 3.89 -30.54 9.65
C PRO A 157 2.41 -30.28 9.96
N ASP A 158 2.10 -29.23 10.73
CA ASP A 158 0.73 -28.80 11.06
C ASP A 158 0.43 -27.42 10.46
N LEU A 159 0.51 -27.35 9.14
CA LEU A 159 0.26 -26.11 8.40
C LEU A 159 -1.11 -25.46 8.68
N PRO A 160 -2.23 -26.22 8.73
CA PRO A 160 -3.54 -25.63 9.06
C PRO A 160 -3.59 -25.04 10.47
N GLY A 161 -3.00 -25.72 11.46
CA GLY A 161 -2.94 -25.22 12.83
C GLY A 161 -2.02 -24.01 12.97
N LEU A 162 -0.87 -24.02 12.28
CA LEU A 162 0.05 -22.89 12.24
C LEU A 162 -0.61 -21.65 11.61
N TYR A 163 -1.18 -21.78 10.41
CA TYR A 163 -1.82 -20.65 9.71
C TYR A 163 -3.05 -20.12 10.44
N ALA A 164 -3.79 -20.95 11.16
CA ALA A 164 -4.84 -20.46 12.06
C ALA A 164 -4.29 -19.55 13.17
N LYS A 165 -3.15 -19.91 13.79
CA LYS A 165 -2.50 -19.10 14.82
C LYS A 165 -1.91 -17.81 14.23
N VAL A 166 -1.24 -17.91 13.09
CA VAL A 166 -0.65 -16.77 12.37
C VAL A 166 -1.73 -15.78 11.96
N SER A 167 -2.82 -16.24 11.36
CA SER A 167 -3.94 -15.37 10.99
C SER A 167 -4.58 -14.71 12.20
N LYS A 168 -4.77 -15.44 13.32
CA LYS A 168 -5.23 -14.84 14.57
C LYS A 168 -4.28 -13.73 15.04
N ARG A 169 -2.97 -13.98 15.06
CA ARG A 169 -1.96 -13.01 15.49
C ARG A 169 -1.88 -11.79 14.57
N TYR A 170 -2.01 -11.99 13.27
CA TYR A 170 -2.09 -10.93 12.27
C TYR A 170 -3.30 -10.02 12.56
N PHE A 171 -4.49 -10.59 12.74
CA PHE A 171 -5.70 -9.81 12.98
C PHE A 171 -5.77 -9.20 14.39
N GLU A 172 -5.03 -9.72 15.37
CA GLU A 172 -4.77 -9.00 16.63
C GLU A 172 -4.02 -7.69 16.37
N GLN A 173 -3.04 -7.67 15.46
CA GLN A 173 -2.34 -6.43 15.09
C GLN A 173 -3.25 -5.47 14.31
N VAL A 174 -4.08 -5.99 13.40
CA VAL A 174 -5.12 -5.18 12.72
C VAL A 174 -6.09 -4.57 13.74
N GLN A 175 -6.48 -5.33 14.77
CA GLN A 175 -7.31 -4.83 15.87
C GLN A 175 -6.61 -3.71 16.62
N ARG A 176 -5.33 -3.86 16.98
CA ARG A 176 -4.55 -2.80 17.65
C ARG A 176 -4.53 -1.52 16.82
N LEU A 177 -4.28 -1.61 15.51
CA LEU A 177 -4.30 -0.45 14.61
C LEU A 177 -5.69 0.21 14.57
N TYR A 178 -6.76 -0.59 14.59
CA TYR A 178 -8.13 -0.07 14.70
C TYR A 178 -8.37 0.63 16.05
N ASP A 179 -7.92 0.05 17.16
CA ASP A 179 -8.07 0.62 18.50
C ASP A 179 -7.29 1.95 18.63
N LEU A 180 -6.16 2.07 17.92
CA LEU A 180 -5.37 3.30 17.78
C LEU A 180 -6.00 4.35 16.84
N GLY A 181 -7.15 4.05 16.21
CA GLY A 181 -7.93 5.03 15.45
C GLY A 181 -7.94 4.83 13.93
N ALA A 182 -7.21 3.84 13.39
CA ALA A 182 -7.28 3.53 11.97
C ALA A 182 -8.67 3.00 11.59
N ARG A 183 -9.19 3.42 10.43
CA ARG A 183 -10.52 2.99 9.93
C ARG A 183 -10.53 2.59 8.46
N ASN A 184 -9.42 2.71 7.73
CA ASN A 184 -9.31 2.28 6.34
C ASN A 184 -8.12 1.34 6.21
N PHE A 185 -8.36 0.11 5.75
CA PHE A 185 -7.34 -0.93 5.68
C PHE A 185 -7.30 -1.57 4.29
N VAL A 186 -6.12 -1.70 3.70
CA VAL A 186 -5.88 -2.58 2.56
C VAL A 186 -4.94 -3.70 3.00
N ILE A 187 -5.40 -4.93 2.88
CA ILE A 187 -4.62 -6.13 3.18
C ILE A 187 -4.36 -6.83 1.85
N ILE A 188 -3.11 -7.16 1.58
CA ILE A 188 -2.72 -7.94 0.40
C ILE A 188 -2.43 -9.38 0.87
N ASP A 189 -3.02 -10.36 0.20
CA ASP A 189 -2.79 -11.77 0.51
C ASP A 189 -1.45 -12.29 -0.05
N SER A 190 -1.17 -13.58 0.11
CA SER A 190 0.10 -14.16 -0.33
C SER A 190 0.15 -14.19 -1.86
N ALA A 191 1.22 -13.66 -2.43
CA ALA A 191 1.57 -13.87 -3.83
C ALA A 191 1.81 -15.36 -4.12
N PRO A 192 1.73 -15.80 -5.38
CA PRO A 192 1.97 -17.20 -5.75
C PRO A 192 3.45 -17.57 -5.56
N GLN A 193 3.84 -17.91 -4.33
CA GLN A 193 5.24 -18.18 -3.95
C GLN A 193 5.87 -19.33 -4.76
N HIS A 194 5.04 -20.28 -5.20
CA HIS A 194 5.44 -21.40 -6.06
C HIS A 194 5.88 -20.96 -7.47
N GLU A 195 5.56 -19.73 -7.88
CA GLU A 195 5.98 -19.17 -9.15
C GLU A 195 7.35 -18.49 -9.11
N THR A 196 7.90 -18.24 -7.91
CA THR A 196 9.22 -17.60 -7.77
C THR A 196 10.33 -18.46 -8.36
N PRO A 197 11.34 -17.86 -9.05
CA PRO A 197 12.46 -18.60 -9.59
C PRO A 197 13.20 -19.43 -8.53
N LEU A 198 13.35 -18.88 -7.33
CA LEU A 198 13.94 -19.54 -6.18
C LEU A 198 13.23 -20.86 -5.87
N MET A 199 11.90 -20.83 -5.72
CA MET A 199 11.15 -22.04 -5.35
C MET A 199 11.11 -23.07 -6.49
N LYS A 200 11.06 -22.61 -7.75
CA LYS A 200 11.12 -23.49 -8.92
C LYS A 200 12.49 -24.18 -9.08
N THR A 201 13.57 -23.60 -8.56
CA THR A 201 14.94 -24.09 -8.77
C THR A 201 15.62 -24.70 -7.54
N ASN A 202 15.15 -24.40 -6.33
CA ASN A 202 15.76 -24.88 -5.08
C ASN A 202 15.30 -26.29 -4.64
N GLY A 203 14.46 -26.96 -5.44
CA GLY A 203 13.95 -28.29 -5.14
C GLY A 203 12.70 -28.33 -4.24
N ALA A 204 12.04 -27.19 -4.01
CA ALA A 204 10.76 -27.16 -3.30
C ALA A 204 9.71 -28.05 -3.99
N ASN A 205 8.84 -28.67 -3.19
CA ASN A 205 7.66 -29.34 -3.72
C ASN A 205 6.61 -28.30 -4.09
N LEU A 206 6.58 -27.90 -5.37
CA LEU A 206 5.70 -26.84 -5.86
C LEU A 206 4.21 -27.12 -5.65
N VAL A 207 3.80 -28.40 -5.63
CA VAL A 207 2.39 -28.78 -5.35
C VAL A 207 2.06 -28.48 -3.89
N THR A 208 2.93 -28.86 -2.97
CA THR A 208 2.76 -28.55 -1.54
C THR A 208 2.79 -27.05 -1.30
N LEU A 209 3.75 -26.33 -1.87
CA LEU A 209 3.87 -24.88 -1.71
C LEU A 209 2.66 -24.13 -2.30
N LYS A 210 2.14 -24.55 -3.45
CA LYS A 210 0.89 -24.00 -3.99
C LYS A 210 -0.28 -24.23 -3.04
N GLY A 211 -0.42 -25.45 -2.51
CA GLY A 211 -1.43 -25.76 -1.50
C GLY A 211 -1.29 -24.94 -0.21
N ALA A 212 -0.05 -24.62 0.20
CA ALA A 212 0.23 -23.73 1.33
C ALA A 212 -0.24 -22.29 1.07
N VAL A 213 0.08 -21.73 -0.10
CA VAL A 213 -0.40 -20.39 -0.53
C VAL A 213 -1.94 -20.35 -0.50
N GLU A 214 -2.60 -21.32 -1.12
CA GLU A 214 -4.06 -21.40 -1.18
C GLU A 214 -4.70 -21.52 0.21
N LEU A 215 -4.11 -22.34 1.09
CA LEU A 215 -4.57 -22.50 2.47
C LEU A 215 -4.41 -21.21 3.28
N TYR A 216 -3.25 -20.54 3.18
CA TYR A 216 -3.00 -19.27 3.86
C TYR A 216 -4.01 -18.21 3.43
N ASN A 217 -4.16 -17.99 2.11
CA ASN A 217 -5.07 -16.98 1.56
C ASN A 217 -6.52 -17.28 1.96
N LYS A 218 -6.95 -18.54 1.96
CA LYS A 218 -8.28 -18.96 2.43
C LYS A 218 -8.51 -18.63 3.91
N ILE A 219 -7.54 -18.90 4.77
CA ILE A 219 -7.65 -18.59 6.21
C ILE A 219 -7.69 -17.07 6.43
N MET A 220 -6.81 -16.32 5.75
CA MET A 220 -6.79 -14.86 5.81
C MET A 220 -8.10 -14.23 5.34
N ALA A 221 -8.67 -14.70 4.23
CA ALA A 221 -9.96 -14.22 3.73
C ALA A 221 -11.11 -14.46 4.72
N LYS A 222 -11.09 -15.59 5.45
CA LYS A 222 -12.05 -15.89 6.50
C LYS A 222 -11.93 -14.92 7.68
N SER A 223 -10.71 -14.68 8.18
CA SER A 223 -10.45 -13.74 9.27
C SER A 223 -10.76 -12.30 8.87
N PHE A 224 -10.43 -11.90 7.64
CA PHE A 224 -10.81 -10.62 7.05
C PHE A 224 -12.32 -10.40 7.03
N SER A 225 -13.07 -11.42 6.59
CA SER A 225 -14.53 -11.36 6.57
C SER A 225 -15.12 -11.21 7.99
N ALA A 226 -14.52 -11.87 8.99
CA ALA A 226 -14.89 -11.72 10.38
C ALA A 226 -14.61 -10.29 10.89
N PHE A 227 -13.42 -9.75 10.62
CA PHE A 227 -13.05 -8.38 10.99
C PHE A 227 -14.01 -7.34 10.41
N ARG A 228 -14.34 -7.43 9.11
CA ARG A 228 -15.32 -6.54 8.47
C ARG A 228 -16.71 -6.65 9.07
N LYS A 229 -17.11 -7.84 9.50
CA LYS A 229 -18.42 -8.06 10.14
C LYS A 229 -18.48 -7.41 11.52
N SER A 230 -17.40 -7.44 12.30
CA SER A 230 -17.35 -6.88 13.66
C SER A 230 -17.04 -5.38 13.70
N HIS A 231 -16.41 -4.80 12.66
CA HIS A 231 -16.02 -3.39 12.61
C HIS A 231 -16.73 -2.65 11.48
N ARG A 232 -18.03 -2.39 11.68
CA ARG A 232 -18.90 -1.83 10.63
C ARG A 232 -18.64 -0.35 10.31
N ASP A 233 -17.93 0.35 11.19
CA ASP A 233 -17.47 1.72 11.02
C ASP A 233 -16.11 1.82 10.31
N ALA A 234 -15.41 0.69 10.10
CA ALA A 234 -14.21 0.60 9.30
C ALA A 234 -14.49 0.19 7.85
N ARG A 235 -13.63 0.63 6.93
CA ARG A 235 -13.53 0.14 5.56
C ARG A 235 -12.30 -0.73 5.45
N ALA A 236 -12.45 -1.93 4.91
CA ALA A 236 -11.32 -2.82 4.69
C ALA A 236 -11.48 -3.53 3.35
N TRP A 237 -10.35 -3.64 2.64
CA TRP A 237 -10.22 -4.29 1.34
C TRP A 237 -9.20 -5.42 1.44
N LEU A 238 -9.47 -6.52 0.74
CA LEU A 238 -8.55 -7.64 0.56
C LEU A 238 -8.19 -7.67 -0.92
N VAL A 239 -6.90 -7.59 -1.21
CA VAL A 239 -6.33 -7.58 -2.56
C VAL A 239 -5.69 -8.94 -2.81
N ASP A 240 -6.07 -9.57 -3.93
CA ASP A 240 -5.47 -10.81 -4.42
C ASP A 240 -4.19 -10.48 -5.17
N ALA A 241 -3.04 -10.74 -4.55
CA ALA A 241 -1.74 -10.50 -5.17
C ALA A 241 -1.54 -11.35 -6.43
N GLY A 242 -2.18 -12.52 -6.51
CA GLY A 242 -2.11 -13.43 -7.66
C GLY A 242 -2.55 -12.76 -8.96
N THR A 243 -3.53 -11.85 -8.92
CA THR A 243 -4.00 -11.11 -10.10
C THR A 243 -2.85 -10.43 -10.85
N ALA A 244 -2.02 -9.68 -10.13
CA ALA A 244 -0.90 -8.96 -10.72
C ALA A 244 0.24 -9.89 -11.17
N TYR A 245 0.51 -10.94 -10.40
CA TYR A 245 1.59 -11.88 -10.71
C TYR A 245 1.25 -12.70 -11.96
N TYR A 246 0.08 -13.33 -12.01
CA TYR A 246 -0.30 -14.16 -13.15
C TYR A 246 -0.48 -13.34 -14.42
N GLU A 247 -0.98 -12.09 -14.35
CA GLU A 247 -1.08 -11.25 -15.55
C GLU A 247 0.28 -11.04 -16.23
N ALA A 248 1.35 -10.86 -15.45
CA ALA A 248 2.69 -10.73 -16.00
C ALA A 248 3.30 -12.06 -16.44
N LEU A 249 3.17 -13.10 -15.60
CA LEU A 249 3.79 -14.40 -15.84
C LEU A 249 3.16 -15.16 -17.02
N ASP A 250 1.87 -14.94 -17.30
CA ASP A 250 1.17 -15.58 -18.41
C ASP A 250 1.56 -14.99 -19.79
N ASP A 251 2.05 -13.75 -19.84
CA ASP A 251 2.56 -13.10 -21.06
C ASP A 251 3.78 -12.19 -20.78
N PRO A 252 4.97 -12.77 -20.48
CA PRO A 252 6.15 -11.98 -20.10
C PRO A 252 6.61 -10.99 -21.18
N ALA A 253 6.43 -11.36 -22.46
CA ALA A 253 6.83 -10.54 -23.60
C ALA A 253 6.07 -9.21 -23.68
N LYS A 254 4.78 -9.19 -23.27
CA LYS A 254 3.99 -7.94 -23.14
C LYS A 254 4.64 -6.93 -22.19
N TYR A 255 5.41 -7.39 -21.21
CA TYR A 255 6.09 -6.58 -20.22
C TYR A 255 7.59 -6.42 -20.50
N GLY A 256 8.05 -6.82 -21.69
CA GLY A 256 9.44 -6.66 -22.11
C GLY A 256 10.40 -7.70 -21.53
N ALA A 257 9.88 -8.74 -20.87
CA ALA A 257 10.68 -9.85 -20.35
C ALA A 257 10.76 -11.00 -21.36
N PRO A 258 11.91 -11.69 -21.47
CA PRO A 258 12.07 -12.84 -22.37
C PRO A 258 11.26 -14.08 -21.96
N ASP A 259 11.06 -14.30 -20.65
CA ASP A 259 10.32 -15.44 -20.08
C ASP A 259 9.88 -15.15 -18.63
N ASP A 260 9.18 -16.11 -18.02
CA ASP A 260 8.60 -16.03 -16.67
C ASP A 260 9.60 -16.35 -15.53
N MET A 261 10.86 -16.65 -15.88
CA MET A 261 11.90 -17.10 -14.96
C MET A 261 13.13 -16.19 -14.94
N CYS A 262 13.24 -15.28 -15.90
CA CYS A 262 14.41 -14.44 -16.04
C CYS A 262 14.55 -13.48 -14.85
N GLU A 263 15.80 -13.19 -14.50
CA GLU A 263 16.17 -12.33 -13.37
C GLU A 263 17.08 -11.21 -13.84
N ASN A 264 16.78 -9.97 -13.45
CA ASN A 264 17.69 -8.85 -13.65
C ASN A 264 17.51 -7.78 -12.57
N LEU A 265 18.62 -7.37 -11.95
CA LEU A 265 18.63 -6.37 -10.89
C LEU A 265 18.23 -4.96 -11.36
N ASP A 266 18.12 -4.73 -12.67
CA ASP A 266 17.51 -3.51 -13.20
C ASP A 266 16.00 -3.42 -12.91
N GLY A 267 15.34 -4.55 -12.64
CA GLY A 267 13.90 -4.64 -12.38
C GLY A 267 13.00 -4.34 -13.60
N VAL A 268 13.59 -4.08 -14.77
CA VAL A 268 12.89 -3.62 -15.98
C VAL A 268 12.89 -4.70 -17.04
N SER A 269 14.05 -5.30 -17.32
CA SER A 269 14.20 -6.25 -18.44
C SER A 269 13.72 -7.67 -18.09
N CYS A 270 13.36 -7.90 -16.83
CA CYS A 270 12.84 -9.16 -16.33
C CYS A 270 11.67 -8.96 -15.37
N LEU A 271 10.79 -9.96 -15.31
CA LEU A 271 9.67 -9.97 -14.36
C LEU A 271 10.14 -10.13 -12.91
N TRP A 272 11.33 -10.70 -12.70
CA TRP A 272 11.95 -10.88 -11.39
C TRP A 272 13.18 -9.99 -11.25
N TRP A 273 13.23 -9.22 -10.17
CA TRP A 273 14.40 -8.42 -9.82
C TRP A 273 15.56 -9.32 -9.38
N ASN A 274 15.25 -10.31 -8.56
CA ASN A 274 16.11 -11.44 -8.26
C ASN A 274 15.24 -12.71 -8.15
N ASN A 275 15.84 -13.84 -7.83
CA ASN A 275 15.13 -15.12 -7.75
C ASN A 275 13.91 -15.18 -6.79
N TYR A 276 13.66 -14.18 -5.96
CA TYR A 276 12.53 -14.17 -5.02
C TYR A 276 11.60 -12.95 -5.18
N HIS A 277 12.13 -11.78 -5.53
CA HIS A 277 11.37 -10.53 -5.53
C HIS A 277 10.99 -10.11 -6.96
N PRO A 278 9.74 -9.66 -7.16
CA PRO A 278 9.29 -9.19 -8.46
C PRO A 278 9.99 -7.89 -8.88
N GLY A 279 10.12 -7.71 -10.19
CA GLY A 279 10.53 -6.46 -10.82
C GLY A 279 9.39 -5.43 -10.92
N LEU A 280 9.66 -4.36 -11.65
CA LEU A 280 8.79 -3.19 -11.76
C LEU A 280 7.44 -3.48 -12.41
N ALA A 281 7.39 -4.38 -13.40
CA ALA A 281 6.15 -4.71 -14.11
C ALA A 281 5.09 -5.29 -13.16
N ILE A 282 5.45 -6.32 -12.39
CA ILE A 282 4.56 -6.94 -11.40
C ILE A 282 4.21 -5.96 -10.29
N HIS A 283 5.18 -5.16 -9.81
CA HIS A 283 4.89 -4.14 -8.80
C HIS A 283 3.90 -3.06 -9.27
N ARG A 284 4.00 -2.63 -10.53
CA ARG A 284 3.06 -1.67 -11.13
C ARG A 284 1.66 -2.27 -11.28
N LEU A 285 1.57 -3.52 -11.73
CA LEU A 285 0.29 -4.25 -11.81
C LEU A 285 -0.35 -4.43 -10.43
N LEU A 286 0.45 -4.72 -9.40
CA LEU A 286 -0.05 -4.82 -8.04
C LEU A 286 -0.56 -3.48 -7.52
N GLY A 287 0.15 -2.38 -7.77
CA GLY A 287 -0.36 -1.04 -7.45
C GLY A 287 -1.66 -0.72 -8.19
N ALA A 288 -1.75 -1.08 -9.48
CA ALA A 288 -2.97 -0.91 -10.25
C ALA A 288 -4.14 -1.72 -9.66
N GLU A 289 -3.90 -2.95 -9.20
CA GLU A 289 -4.92 -3.77 -8.55
C GLU A 289 -5.33 -3.22 -7.18
N VAL A 290 -4.38 -2.72 -6.37
CA VAL A 290 -4.69 -2.02 -5.12
C VAL A 290 -5.55 -0.79 -5.39
N SER A 291 -5.15 0.03 -6.36
CA SER A 291 -5.89 1.19 -6.83
C SER A 291 -7.32 0.83 -7.25
N ARG A 292 -7.49 -0.20 -8.08
CA ARG A 292 -8.79 -0.66 -8.57
C ARG A 292 -9.69 -1.18 -7.45
N VAL A 293 -9.15 -1.95 -6.50
CA VAL A 293 -9.91 -2.55 -5.40
C VAL A 293 -10.31 -1.52 -4.36
N VAL A 294 -9.40 -0.60 -4.00
CA VAL A 294 -9.62 0.40 -2.96
C VAL A 294 -10.40 1.60 -3.52
N GLY A 295 -9.99 2.10 -4.70
CA GLY A 295 -10.60 3.19 -5.44
C GLY A 295 -10.66 4.52 -4.69
N ALA A 296 -11.62 5.35 -5.11
CA ALA A 296 -11.84 6.65 -4.50
C ALA A 296 -12.22 6.53 -3.00
N PRO A 297 -11.77 7.46 -2.15
CA PRO A 297 -11.09 8.69 -2.52
C PRO A 297 -9.55 8.60 -2.41
N TRP A 298 -8.99 7.40 -2.39
CA TRP A 298 -7.55 7.16 -2.24
C TRP A 298 -6.86 7.17 -3.60
N PHE A 299 -7.41 6.39 -4.53
CA PHE A 299 -6.83 6.15 -5.84
C PHE A 299 -7.82 6.49 -6.97
N GLU A 300 -7.28 6.69 -8.18
CA GLU A 300 -8.06 7.18 -9.34
C GLU A 300 -9.06 6.15 -9.89
N GLY A 301 -8.87 4.86 -9.61
CA GLY A 301 -9.81 3.78 -9.96
C GLY A 301 -9.63 3.20 -11.35
#